data_AF-A0A7W9YV91-F1
#
_entry.id   AF-A0A7W9YV91-F1
#
_cell.length_a   1.000
_cell.length_b   1.000
_cell.length_c   1.000
_cell.angle_alpha   90.00
_cell.angle_beta   90.00
_cell.angle_gamma   90.00
#
_symmetry.space_group_name_H-M   'P 1'
#
loop_
_entity.id
_entity.type
_entity.pdbx_description
1 polymer ?
#
loop_
_entity_poly.entity_id
_entity_poly.type
_entity_poly.pdbx_seq_one_letter_code
_entity_poly.pdbx_strand_id
1 'polypeptide(L)'
;MSPLLLGVLGSLLAGLCTAVGALPVLFGRRPGGAFRDLSLGFAAGVMLSASFFSLIIPALDAAEQRFGEGAIPAAIACIAILVGMGTVSLMNEFLPHEHFDSGREGPSSASVRRIWLFVIAITIHNVPEGLAVGVGFGANGIEGGLPLAVGIGLQNAPEGLAVAVSLLAQGYSKWRSFVIATLTGLVEPLGGLIGAALVTVSQPLLPWALAFAAGAMLYVISHEIIPETHRSGHQKQATFGLAVGLVLMLFLDVWLG
;
A
#
# COMPACT_ATOMS: atom_id res chain seq x y z
N MET A 1 -13.40 -21.99 3.40
CA MET A 1 -12.41 -21.40 4.33
C MET A 1 -13.07 -20.23 5.04
N SER A 2 -12.70 -19.89 6.28
CA SER A 2 -13.32 -18.73 6.96
C SER A 2 -12.86 -17.41 6.32
N PRO A 3 -13.70 -16.35 6.31
CA PRO A 3 -13.32 -15.04 5.76
C PRO A 3 -12.05 -14.46 6.42
N LEU A 4 -11.90 -14.69 7.73
CA LEU A 4 -10.69 -14.35 8.49
C LEU A 4 -9.44 -15.04 7.92
N LEU A 5 -9.52 -16.35 7.64
CA LEU A 5 -8.39 -17.09 7.09
C LEU A 5 -8.07 -16.64 5.66
N LEU A 6 -9.10 -16.34 4.86
CA LEU A 6 -8.92 -15.80 3.51
C LEU A 6 -8.25 -14.42 3.54
N GLY A 7 -8.68 -13.53 4.42
CA GLY A 7 -8.05 -12.22 4.62
C GLY A 7 -6.58 -12.35 5.01
N VAL A 8 -6.27 -13.18 6.01
CA VAL A 8 -4.87 -13.40 6.45
C VAL A 8 -4.01 -14.01 5.35
N LEU A 9 -4.49 -15.02 4.64
CA LEU A 9 -3.72 -15.67 3.58
C LEU A 9 -3.58 -14.78 2.34
N GLY A 10 -4.63 -14.05 1.97
CA GLY A 10 -4.59 -13.07 0.89
C GLY A 10 -3.55 -11.99 1.16
N SER A 11 -3.60 -11.38 2.34
CA SER A 11 -2.62 -10.37 2.76
C SER A 11 -1.22 -10.94 2.95
N LEU A 12 -1.07 -12.20 3.34
CA LEU A 12 0.24 -12.87 3.39
C LEU A 12 0.81 -13.05 1.98
N LEU A 13 0.00 -13.52 1.03
CA LEU A 13 0.46 -13.71 -0.35
C LEU A 13 0.82 -12.38 -0.99
N ALA A 14 0.02 -11.34 -0.78
CA ALA A 14 0.32 -9.98 -1.19
C ALA A 14 1.63 -9.48 -0.55
N GLY A 15 1.79 -9.59 0.76
CA GLY A 15 3.01 -9.15 1.46
C GLY A 15 4.27 -9.96 1.10
N LEU A 16 4.12 -11.22 0.70
CA LEU A 16 5.22 -12.02 0.16
C LEU A 16 5.68 -11.52 -1.21
N CYS A 17 4.83 -10.84 -1.99
CA CYS A 17 5.26 -10.20 -3.23
C CYS A 17 6.31 -9.10 -2.97
N THR A 18 6.31 -8.46 -1.81
CA THR A 18 7.38 -7.54 -1.38
C THR A 18 8.72 -8.26 -1.30
N ALA A 19 8.74 -9.47 -0.77
CA ALA A 19 9.94 -10.31 -0.76
C ALA A 19 10.34 -10.73 -2.18
N VAL A 20 9.38 -11.12 -3.03
CA VAL A 20 9.63 -11.48 -4.44
C VAL A 20 10.28 -10.32 -5.19
N GLY A 21 9.76 -9.10 -5.00
CA GLY A 21 10.32 -7.88 -5.55
C GLY A 21 11.75 -7.60 -5.11
N ALA A 22 12.09 -7.93 -3.87
CA ALA A 22 13.43 -7.77 -3.31
C ALA A 22 14.44 -8.84 -3.78
N LEU A 23 14.02 -9.98 -4.33
CA LEU A 23 14.90 -11.07 -4.75
C LEU A 23 16.06 -10.66 -5.70
N PRO A 24 15.88 -9.79 -6.72
CA PRO A 24 16.96 -9.41 -7.64
C PRO A 24 18.21 -8.88 -6.93
N VAL A 25 18.05 -8.24 -5.77
CA VAL A 25 19.14 -7.70 -4.95
C VAL A 25 20.07 -8.79 -4.43
N LEU A 26 19.55 -9.99 -4.12
CA LEU A 26 20.35 -11.13 -3.66
C LEU A 26 21.37 -11.58 -4.72
N PHE A 27 20.98 -11.48 -6.00
CA PHE A 27 21.85 -11.80 -7.14
C PHE A 27 22.80 -10.66 -7.53
N GLY A 28 22.83 -9.58 -6.74
CA GLY A 28 23.67 -8.42 -7.02
C GLY A 28 23.16 -7.52 -8.15
N ARG A 29 21.91 -7.72 -8.61
CA ARG A 29 21.30 -6.82 -9.58
C ARG A 29 20.84 -5.55 -8.86
N ARG A 30 21.31 -4.40 -9.34
CA ARG A 30 20.87 -3.07 -8.91
C ARG A 30 20.20 -2.40 -10.11
N PRO A 31 18.86 -2.36 -10.18
CA PRO A 31 18.16 -1.67 -11.25
C PRO A 31 18.56 -0.20 -11.31
N GLY A 32 18.62 0.36 -12.52
CA GLY A 32 18.89 1.79 -12.70
C GLY A 32 17.75 2.66 -12.13
N GLY A 33 18.05 3.93 -11.84
CA GLY A 33 17.08 4.88 -11.28
C GLY A 33 15.78 4.97 -12.09
N ALA A 34 15.90 4.99 -13.43
CA ALA A 34 14.75 4.99 -14.32
C ALA A 34 13.81 3.78 -14.14
N PHE A 35 14.35 2.58 -13.93
CA PHE A 35 13.53 1.38 -13.71
C PHE A 35 12.87 1.40 -12.34
N ARG A 36 13.58 1.87 -11.31
CA ARG A 36 13.04 2.02 -9.97
C ARG A 36 11.89 3.03 -9.97
N ASP A 37 12.07 4.20 -10.57
CA ASP A 37 11.03 5.24 -10.60
C ASP A 37 9.84 4.82 -11.48
N LEU A 38 10.08 4.06 -12.56
CA LEU A 38 9.02 3.39 -13.34
C LEU A 38 8.23 2.38 -12.50
N SER A 39 8.92 1.55 -11.72
CA SER A 39 8.30 0.50 -10.90
C SER A 39 7.49 1.13 -9.76
N LEU A 40 8.04 2.12 -9.06
CA LEU A 40 7.32 2.88 -8.03
C LEU A 40 6.14 3.68 -8.62
N GLY A 41 6.31 4.26 -9.81
CA GLY A 41 5.20 4.88 -10.53
C GLY A 41 4.08 3.87 -10.82
N PHE A 42 4.44 2.68 -11.29
CA PHE A 42 3.49 1.57 -11.48
C PHE A 42 2.76 1.21 -10.20
N ALA A 43 3.46 1.11 -9.06
CA ALA A 43 2.82 0.85 -7.77
C ALA A 43 1.78 1.94 -7.42
N ALA A 44 2.16 3.23 -7.51
CA ALA A 44 1.23 4.34 -7.29
C ALA A 44 0.00 4.27 -8.22
N GLY A 45 0.18 3.87 -9.48
CA GLY A 45 -0.91 3.69 -10.43
C GLY A 45 -1.90 2.60 -9.98
N VAL A 46 -1.38 1.45 -9.55
CA VAL A 46 -2.18 0.34 -9.02
C VAL A 46 -2.95 0.77 -7.77
N MET A 47 -2.29 1.38 -6.79
CA MET A 47 -2.93 1.86 -5.57
C MET A 47 -4.02 2.90 -5.86
N LEU A 48 -3.76 3.83 -6.79
CA LEU A 48 -4.72 4.86 -7.16
C LEU A 48 -5.98 4.23 -7.76
N SER A 49 -5.81 3.28 -8.69
CA SER A 49 -6.93 2.55 -9.28
C SER A 49 -7.70 1.75 -8.23
N ALA A 50 -7.02 0.93 -7.41
CA ALA A 50 -7.65 0.14 -6.36
C ALA A 50 -8.42 1.01 -5.35
N SER A 51 -7.91 2.19 -5.01
CA SER A 51 -8.59 3.15 -4.12
C SER A 51 -9.97 3.55 -4.64
N PHE A 52 -10.09 3.85 -5.94
CA PHE A 52 -11.37 4.23 -6.52
C PHE A 52 -12.27 3.03 -6.81
N PHE A 53 -11.76 2.04 -7.55
CA PHE A 53 -12.58 0.99 -8.12
C PHE A 53 -12.83 -0.17 -7.16
N SER A 54 -11.83 -0.57 -6.38
CA SER A 54 -11.94 -1.72 -5.49
C SER A 54 -12.31 -1.36 -4.05
N LEU A 55 -12.32 -0.05 -3.70
CA LEU A 55 -12.61 0.41 -2.34
C LEU A 55 -13.72 1.47 -2.29
N ILE A 56 -13.55 2.64 -2.93
CA ILE A 56 -14.55 3.73 -2.82
C ILE A 56 -15.88 3.34 -3.46
N ILE A 57 -15.89 2.78 -4.67
CA ILE A 57 -17.12 2.36 -5.34
C ILE A 57 -17.84 1.27 -4.53
N PRO A 58 -17.18 0.15 -4.13
CA PRO A 58 -17.79 -0.84 -3.25
C PRO A 58 -18.27 -0.28 -1.90
N ALA A 59 -17.59 0.73 -1.34
CA ALA A 59 -18.04 1.40 -0.13
C ALA A 59 -19.35 2.15 -0.33
N LEU A 60 -19.50 2.86 -1.45
CA LEU A 60 -20.71 3.57 -1.83
C LEU A 60 -21.85 2.57 -2.07
N ASP A 61 -21.61 1.52 -2.85
CA ASP A 61 -22.61 0.48 -3.13
C ASP A 61 -23.10 -0.20 -1.84
N ALA A 62 -22.18 -0.54 -0.93
CA ALA A 62 -22.52 -1.13 0.36
C ALA A 62 -23.33 -0.17 1.24
N ALA A 63 -23.04 1.14 1.17
CA ALA A 63 -23.80 2.15 1.90
C ALA A 63 -25.19 2.39 1.27
N GLU A 64 -25.30 2.44 -0.05
CA GLU A 64 -26.57 2.59 -0.77
C GLU A 64 -27.52 1.43 -0.50
N GLN A 65 -27.02 0.19 -0.53
CA GLN A 65 -27.81 -0.99 -0.19
C GLN A 65 -28.40 -0.93 1.23
N ARG A 66 -27.74 -0.21 2.14
CA ARG A 66 -28.15 -0.14 3.55
C ARG A 66 -28.96 1.10 3.90
N PHE A 67 -28.59 2.26 3.37
CA PHE A 67 -29.15 3.56 3.73
C PHE A 67 -30.06 4.14 2.64
N GLY A 68 -30.17 3.46 1.49
CA GLY A 68 -30.86 3.94 0.31
C GLY A 68 -30.01 4.92 -0.51
N GLU A 69 -30.51 5.25 -1.70
CA GLU A 69 -29.92 6.28 -2.56
C GLU A 69 -30.01 7.67 -1.91
N GLY A 70 -29.02 8.52 -2.16
CA GLY A 70 -29.03 9.92 -1.74
C GLY A 70 -27.73 10.39 -1.09
N ALA A 71 -27.80 11.43 -0.26
CA ALA A 71 -26.62 12.07 0.29
C ALA A 71 -25.92 11.27 1.41
N ILE A 72 -26.60 10.29 2.02
CA ILE A 72 -26.08 9.55 3.18
C ILE A 72 -24.88 8.65 2.79
N PRO A 73 -24.95 7.78 1.76
CA PRO A 73 -23.81 7.00 1.29
C PRO A 73 -22.58 7.86 0.97
N ALA A 74 -22.79 8.96 0.24
CA ALA A 74 -21.72 9.90 -0.10
C ALA A 74 -21.10 10.54 1.15
N ALA A 75 -21.92 10.96 2.13
CA ALA A 75 -21.42 11.53 3.38
C ALA A 75 -20.58 10.52 4.18
N ILE A 76 -21.02 9.25 4.25
CA ILE A 76 -20.27 8.16 4.90
C ILE A 76 -18.91 8.01 4.22
N ALA A 77 -18.87 7.89 2.89
CA ALA A 77 -17.63 7.72 2.14
C ALA A 77 -16.69 8.92 2.35
N CYS A 78 -17.18 10.16 2.21
CA CYS A 78 -16.36 11.36 2.43
C CYS A 78 -15.78 11.43 3.84
N ILE A 79 -16.58 11.17 4.87
CA ILE A 79 -16.11 11.19 6.27
C ILE A 79 -15.08 10.10 6.48
N ALA A 80 -15.36 8.87 6.04
CA ALA A 80 -14.46 7.74 6.21
C ALA A 80 -13.13 7.95 5.47
N ILE A 81 -13.15 8.48 4.24
CA ILE A 81 -11.94 8.85 3.48
C ILE A 81 -11.11 9.88 4.25
N LEU A 82 -11.73 10.96 4.73
CA LEU A 82 -11.03 12.00 5.48
C LEU A 82 -10.46 11.47 6.80
N VAL A 83 -11.19 10.57 7.48
CA VAL A 83 -10.69 9.91 8.69
C VAL A 83 -9.53 8.97 8.36
N GLY A 84 -9.58 8.23 7.26
CA GLY A 84 -8.47 7.41 6.77
C GLY A 84 -7.22 8.22 6.46
N MET A 85 -7.37 9.28 5.66
CA MET A 85 -6.29 10.23 5.35
C MET A 85 -5.73 10.86 6.62
N GLY A 86 -6.61 11.34 7.51
CA GLY A 86 -6.23 11.97 8.78
C GLY A 86 -5.52 10.99 9.72
N THR A 87 -5.92 9.72 9.75
CA THR A 87 -5.27 8.69 10.58
C THR A 87 -3.85 8.44 10.10
N VAL A 88 -3.65 8.24 8.79
CA VAL A 88 -2.29 8.07 8.24
C VAL A 88 -1.48 9.33 8.39
N SER A 89 -2.07 10.52 8.18
CA SER A 89 -1.40 11.80 8.41
C SER A 89 -0.95 11.97 9.86
N LEU A 90 -1.80 11.58 10.82
CA LEU A 90 -1.50 11.68 12.24
C LEU A 90 -0.43 10.65 12.65
N MET A 91 -0.50 9.44 12.10
CA MET A 91 0.56 8.44 12.25
C MET A 91 1.87 8.98 11.69
N ASN A 92 1.84 9.60 10.51
CA ASN A 92 2.99 10.25 9.90
C ASN A 92 3.54 11.35 10.82
N GLU A 93 2.71 12.18 11.44
CA GLU A 93 3.17 13.25 12.33
C GLU A 93 3.73 12.74 13.67
N PHE A 94 3.18 11.66 14.24
CA PHE A 94 3.67 11.05 15.48
C PHE A 94 4.91 10.18 15.28
N LEU A 95 5.10 9.64 14.09
CA LEU A 95 6.38 9.08 13.72
C LEU A 95 7.37 10.24 13.63
N PRO A 96 8.58 10.11 14.20
CA PRO A 96 9.55 11.19 14.24
C PRO A 96 10.04 11.54 12.82
N HIS A 97 9.29 12.37 12.11
CA HIS A 97 9.70 12.98 10.84
C HIS A 97 10.57 14.22 11.08
N GLU A 98 10.68 14.65 12.33
CA GLU A 98 11.56 15.72 12.78
C GLU A 98 12.96 15.23 13.13
N HIS A 99 13.90 16.16 12.99
CA HIS A 99 15.34 16.05 13.16
C HIS A 99 15.74 15.14 14.35
N PHE A 100 16.18 13.90 14.11
CA PHE A 100 17.08 13.16 15.01
C PHE A 100 18.38 13.97 15.15
N ASP A 101 18.29 15.08 15.88
CA ASP A 101 19.40 15.80 16.45
C ASP A 101 19.82 15.04 17.69
N SER A 102 20.57 13.96 17.48
CA SER A 102 21.51 13.39 18.45
C SER A 102 22.11 12.09 17.91
N GLY A 103 23.14 12.22 17.08
CA GLY A 103 24.06 11.11 16.79
C GLY A 103 24.68 11.13 15.41
N ARG A 104 26.01 11.40 15.37
CA ARG A 104 26.92 11.45 14.21
C ARG A 104 26.51 12.46 13.14
N GLU A 105 27.14 13.64 13.16
CA GLU A 105 27.09 14.60 12.06
C GLU A 105 27.95 14.12 10.88
N GLY A 106 27.36 14.13 9.68
CA GLY A 106 28.04 13.85 8.40
C GLY A 106 27.05 13.53 7.27
N PRO A 107 27.43 13.70 5.98
CA PRO A 107 26.54 13.44 4.84
C PRO A 107 25.96 12.02 4.78
N SER A 108 26.64 11.04 5.41
CA SER A 108 26.22 9.64 5.48
C SER A 108 25.20 9.33 6.59
N SER A 109 25.12 10.10 7.67
CA SER A 109 24.11 9.85 8.72
C SER A 109 22.73 10.35 8.31
N ALA A 110 22.68 11.49 7.62
CA ALA A 110 21.46 12.03 7.03
C ALA A 110 20.87 11.09 5.96
N SER A 111 21.72 10.39 5.20
CA SER A 111 21.29 9.47 4.14
C SER A 111 20.73 8.15 4.71
N VAL A 112 21.36 7.60 5.75
CA VAL A 112 20.89 6.41 6.47
C VAL A 112 19.56 6.69 7.17
N ARG A 113 19.45 7.84 7.84
CA ARG A 113 18.22 8.26 8.51
C ARG A 113 17.05 8.38 7.53
N ARG A 114 17.27 9.00 6.37
CA ARG A 114 16.25 9.14 5.33
C ARG A 114 15.70 7.78 4.85
N ILE A 115 16.56 6.78 4.75
CA ILE A 115 16.14 5.44 4.34
C ILE A 115 15.37 4.72 5.43
N TRP A 116 15.74 4.90 6.70
CA TRP A 116 14.93 4.34 7.77
C TRP A 116 13.56 5.00 7.87
N LEU A 117 13.46 6.32 7.65
CA LEU A 117 12.17 6.98 7.51
C LEU A 117 11.35 6.38 6.35
N PHE A 118 11.98 6.19 5.18
CA PHE A 118 11.33 5.54 4.04
C PHE A 118 10.88 4.09 4.33
N VAL A 119 11.72 3.28 4.99
CA VAL A 119 11.40 1.89 5.38
C VAL A 119 10.23 1.86 6.36
N ILE A 120 10.26 2.73 7.38
CA ILE A 120 9.21 2.82 8.39
C ILE A 120 7.90 3.28 7.75
N ALA A 121 7.96 4.29 6.88
CA ALA A 121 6.84 4.77 6.12
C ALA A 121 6.19 3.63 5.33
N ILE A 122 6.94 2.93 4.46
CA ILE A 122 6.44 1.76 3.70
C ILE A 122 5.86 0.69 4.63
N THR A 123 6.54 0.37 5.74
CA THR A 123 6.02 -0.62 6.70
C THR A 123 4.63 -0.25 7.23
N ILE A 124 4.37 1.03 7.43
CA ILE A 124 3.10 1.53 7.93
C ILE A 124 2.05 1.57 6.83
N HIS A 125 2.44 1.81 5.57
CA HIS A 125 1.55 1.74 4.41
C HIS A 125 1.07 0.32 4.09
N ASN A 126 1.88 -0.66 4.43
CA ASN A 126 1.51 -2.06 4.32
C ASN A 126 0.37 -2.46 5.28
N VAL A 127 0.09 -1.67 6.33
CA VAL A 127 -1.06 -1.91 7.23
C VAL A 127 -2.40 -1.62 6.51
N PRO A 128 -2.65 -0.42 5.94
CA PRO A 128 -3.82 -0.15 5.10
C PRO A 128 -4.01 -1.12 3.94
N GLU A 129 -2.94 -1.56 3.28
CA GLU A 129 -3.02 -2.54 2.19
C GLU A 129 -3.51 -3.90 2.67
N GLY A 130 -2.90 -4.40 3.75
CA GLY A 130 -3.38 -5.59 4.44
C GLY A 130 -4.86 -5.46 4.81
N LEU A 131 -5.24 -4.32 5.41
CA LEU A 131 -6.61 -4.04 5.81
C LEU A 131 -7.58 -4.03 4.61
N ALA A 132 -7.21 -3.44 3.48
CA ALA A 132 -8.00 -3.46 2.25
C ALA A 132 -8.26 -4.90 1.78
N VAL A 133 -7.22 -5.73 1.67
CA VAL A 133 -7.36 -7.16 1.30
C VAL A 133 -8.27 -7.90 2.29
N GLY A 134 -8.07 -7.67 3.59
CA GLY A 134 -8.88 -8.26 4.65
C GLY A 134 -10.36 -7.90 4.54
N VAL A 135 -10.66 -6.62 4.35
CA VAL A 135 -12.04 -6.11 4.17
C VAL A 135 -12.68 -6.73 2.92
N GLY A 136 -11.96 -6.81 1.80
CA GLY A 136 -12.44 -7.43 0.57
C GLY A 136 -12.84 -8.90 0.75
N PHE A 137 -11.96 -9.71 1.36
CA PHE A 137 -12.26 -11.11 1.68
C PHE A 137 -13.35 -11.26 2.75
N GLY A 138 -13.41 -10.33 3.71
CA GLY A 138 -14.42 -10.30 4.77
C GLY A 138 -15.84 -10.00 4.25
N ALA A 139 -15.95 -9.17 3.22
CA ALA A 139 -17.22 -8.73 2.64
C ALA A 139 -17.80 -9.78 1.68
N ASN A 140 -17.05 -10.10 0.63
CA ASN A 140 -17.56 -10.88 -0.52
C ASN A 140 -16.72 -12.15 -0.78
N GLY A 141 -15.91 -12.59 0.19
CA GLY A 141 -15.06 -13.76 0.02
C GLY A 141 -14.07 -13.60 -1.13
N ILE A 142 -13.95 -14.61 -1.99
CA ILE A 142 -12.96 -14.60 -3.09
C ILE A 142 -13.26 -13.50 -4.10
N GLU A 143 -14.54 -13.23 -4.41
CA GLU A 143 -14.93 -12.24 -5.43
C GLU A 143 -14.46 -10.83 -5.05
N GLY A 144 -14.66 -10.39 -3.80
CA GLY A 144 -14.18 -9.07 -3.37
C GLY A 144 -12.71 -9.01 -2.97
N GLY A 145 -12.15 -10.12 -2.47
CA GLY A 145 -10.78 -10.13 -1.94
C GLY A 145 -9.70 -10.38 -3.00
N LEU A 146 -10.01 -11.15 -4.05
CA LEU A 146 -9.02 -11.56 -5.05
C LEU A 146 -8.50 -10.39 -5.90
N PRO A 147 -9.34 -9.48 -6.44
CA PRO A 147 -8.85 -8.34 -7.21
C PRO A 147 -7.89 -7.48 -6.38
N LEU A 148 -8.27 -7.19 -5.13
CA LEU A 148 -7.46 -6.44 -4.16
C LEU A 148 -6.14 -7.14 -3.84
N ALA A 149 -6.16 -8.44 -3.54
CA ALA A 149 -4.95 -9.19 -3.20
C ALA A 149 -3.97 -9.30 -4.38
N VAL A 150 -4.48 -9.47 -5.61
CA VAL A 150 -3.65 -9.51 -6.81
C VAL A 150 -3.08 -8.13 -7.10
N GLY A 151 -3.91 -7.07 -7.04
CA GLY A 151 -3.46 -5.69 -7.21
C GLY A 151 -2.36 -5.30 -6.23
N ILE A 152 -2.59 -5.51 -4.93
CA ILE A 152 -1.60 -5.23 -3.88
C ILE A 152 -0.36 -6.11 -4.06
N GLY A 153 -0.51 -7.40 -4.39
CA GLY A 153 0.66 -8.24 -4.71
C GLY A 153 1.50 -7.68 -5.87
N LEU A 154 0.86 -7.17 -6.93
CA LEU A 154 1.57 -6.61 -8.08
C LEU A 154 2.35 -5.33 -7.75
N GLN A 155 1.83 -4.47 -6.88
CA GLN A 155 2.47 -3.21 -6.51
C GLN A 155 3.54 -3.39 -5.41
N ASN A 156 3.36 -4.38 -4.53
CA ASN A 156 4.30 -4.75 -3.48
C ASN A 156 5.67 -5.17 -4.00
N ALA A 157 5.72 -5.85 -5.16
CA ALA A 157 6.99 -6.26 -5.75
C ALA A 157 7.89 -5.04 -6.13
N PRO A 158 7.39 -4.04 -6.88
CA PRO A 158 8.05 -2.75 -7.04
C PRO A 158 8.54 -2.09 -5.75
N GLU A 159 7.70 -2.07 -4.71
CA GLU A 159 8.04 -1.44 -3.43
C GLU A 159 9.15 -2.17 -2.69
N GLY A 160 9.06 -3.50 -2.59
CA GLY A 160 10.08 -4.34 -1.97
C GLY A 160 11.43 -4.22 -2.68
N LEU A 161 11.41 -4.09 -4.01
CA LEU A 161 12.62 -3.78 -4.78
C LEU A 161 13.18 -2.40 -4.42
N ALA A 162 12.34 -1.37 -4.33
CA ALA A 162 12.75 -0.02 -3.98
C ALA A 162 13.39 0.05 -2.59
N VAL A 163 12.78 -0.59 -1.58
CA VAL A 163 13.32 -0.70 -0.21
C VAL A 163 14.69 -1.39 -0.24
N ALA A 164 14.79 -2.56 -0.88
CA ALA A 164 16.01 -3.33 -0.91
C ALA A 164 17.16 -2.59 -1.62
N VAL A 165 16.87 -1.92 -2.74
CA VAL A 165 17.84 -1.12 -3.51
C VAL A 165 18.30 0.10 -2.72
N SER A 166 17.39 0.79 -2.02
CA SER A 166 17.72 1.94 -1.18
C SER A 166 18.66 1.55 -0.03
N LEU A 167 18.39 0.43 0.65
CA LEU A 167 19.28 -0.09 1.70
C LEU A 167 20.66 -0.48 1.15
N LEU A 168 20.70 -1.15 -0.01
CA LEU A 168 21.96 -1.47 -0.69
C LEU A 168 22.80 -0.23 -1.03
N ALA A 169 22.14 0.86 -1.42
CA ALA A 169 22.81 2.12 -1.76
C ALA A 169 23.52 2.74 -0.56
N GLN A 170 23.08 2.45 0.68
CA GLN A 170 23.77 2.86 1.91
C GLN A 170 24.77 1.85 2.46
N GLY A 171 25.12 0.83 1.67
CA GLY A 171 26.13 -0.15 2.06
C GLY A 171 25.62 -1.27 2.96
N TYR A 172 24.30 -1.44 3.12
CA TYR A 172 23.76 -2.65 3.73
C TYR A 172 24.09 -3.87 2.85
N SER A 173 24.29 -5.03 3.48
CA SER A 173 24.54 -6.28 2.75
C SER A 173 23.26 -6.75 2.03
N LYS A 174 23.43 -7.45 0.90
CA LYS A 174 22.31 -7.97 0.09
C LYS A 174 21.27 -8.71 0.91
N TRP A 175 21.73 -9.56 1.83
CA TRP A 175 20.86 -10.34 2.72
C TRP A 175 20.10 -9.44 3.71
N ARG A 176 20.76 -8.45 4.31
CA ARG A 176 20.09 -7.50 5.22
C ARG A 176 19.04 -6.66 4.48
N SER A 177 19.37 -6.17 3.29
CA SER A 177 18.43 -5.41 2.45
C SER A 177 17.19 -6.23 2.10
N PHE A 178 17.37 -7.50 1.70
CA PHE A 178 16.28 -8.41 1.40
C PHE A 178 15.41 -8.71 2.62
N VAL A 179 16.02 -9.01 3.77
CA VAL A 179 15.28 -9.34 5.00
C VAL A 179 14.47 -8.13 5.46
N ILE A 180 15.05 -6.92 5.48
CA ILE A 180 14.33 -5.72 5.88
C ILE A 180 13.15 -5.46 4.93
N ALA A 181 13.34 -5.53 3.61
CA ALA A 181 12.24 -5.39 2.64
C ALA A 181 11.16 -6.45 2.81
N THR A 182 11.54 -7.70 3.13
CA THR A 182 10.56 -8.76 3.40
C THR A 182 9.75 -8.46 4.66
N LEU A 183 10.40 -7.96 5.72
CA LEU A 183 9.74 -7.64 6.97
C LEU A 183 8.72 -6.51 6.84
N THR A 184 8.90 -5.56 5.91
CA THR A 184 7.88 -4.52 5.67
C THR A 184 6.60 -5.14 5.13
N GLY A 185 6.69 -6.07 4.16
CA GLY A 185 5.53 -6.81 3.60
C GLY A 185 4.83 -7.74 4.61
N LEU A 186 5.58 -8.32 5.55
CA LEU A 186 5.01 -9.23 6.55
C LEU A 186 4.10 -8.56 7.59
N VAL A 187 3.92 -7.24 7.52
CA VAL A 187 2.93 -6.51 8.33
C VAL A 187 1.51 -6.62 7.75
N GLU A 188 1.35 -6.87 6.45
CA GLU A 188 0.04 -6.95 5.79
C GLU A 188 -0.91 -7.98 6.41
N PRO A 189 -0.49 -9.20 6.81
CA PRO A 189 -1.38 -10.15 7.48
C PRO A 189 -2.06 -9.62 8.74
N LEU A 190 -1.42 -8.70 9.46
CA LEU A 190 -2.03 -8.05 10.63
C LEU A 190 -3.18 -7.13 10.18
N GLY A 191 -2.95 -6.33 9.14
CA GLY A 191 -4.00 -5.54 8.50
C GLY A 191 -5.13 -6.43 7.97
N GLY A 192 -4.80 -7.52 7.28
CA GLY A 192 -5.75 -8.49 6.73
C GLY A 192 -6.65 -9.13 7.79
N LEU A 193 -6.06 -9.50 8.92
CA LEU A 193 -6.82 -9.99 10.06
C LEU A 193 -7.78 -8.93 10.60
N ILE A 194 -7.30 -7.70 10.83
CA ILE A 194 -8.11 -6.60 11.36
C ILE A 194 -9.26 -6.26 10.41
N GLY A 195 -8.97 -6.12 9.11
CA GLY A 195 -9.96 -5.81 8.08
C GLY A 195 -11.04 -6.88 7.96
N ALA A 196 -10.64 -8.15 7.87
CA ALA A 196 -11.59 -9.26 7.80
C ALA A 196 -12.43 -9.39 9.08
N ALA A 197 -11.82 -9.19 10.26
CA ALA A 197 -12.52 -9.22 11.53
C ALA A 197 -13.57 -8.11 11.65
N LEU A 198 -13.23 -6.89 11.23
CA LEU A 198 -14.13 -5.73 11.31
C LEU A 198 -15.45 -5.99 10.56
N VAL A 199 -15.36 -6.51 9.33
CA VAL A 199 -16.52 -6.81 8.49
C VAL A 199 -17.28 -8.05 8.98
N THR A 200 -16.56 -9.07 9.44
CA THR A 200 -17.19 -10.30 9.98
C THR A 200 -17.98 -10.02 11.26
N VAL A 201 -17.49 -9.10 12.11
CA VAL A 201 -18.16 -8.72 13.36
C VAL A 201 -19.33 -7.77 13.12
N SER A 202 -19.22 -6.85 12.16
CA SER A 202 -20.25 -5.84 11.91
C SER A 202 -20.33 -5.45 10.45
N GLN A 203 -21.27 -6.05 9.72
CA GLN A 203 -21.61 -5.67 8.35
C GLN A 203 -21.90 -4.16 8.16
N PRO A 204 -22.56 -3.45 9.12
CA PRO A 204 -22.71 -2.00 9.03
C PRO A 204 -21.41 -1.19 8.99
N LEU A 205 -20.28 -1.76 9.41
CA LEU A 205 -18.97 -1.10 9.33
C LEU A 205 -18.30 -1.24 7.96
N LEU A 206 -18.81 -2.10 7.07
CA LEU A 206 -18.22 -2.34 5.76
C LEU A 206 -17.99 -1.05 4.93
N PRO A 207 -19.00 -0.17 4.70
CA PRO A 207 -18.79 1.04 3.91
C PRO A 207 -17.77 1.99 4.55
N TRP A 208 -17.74 2.06 5.89
CA TRP A 208 -16.76 2.84 6.62
C TRP A 208 -15.35 2.26 6.47
N ALA A 209 -15.21 0.94 6.57
CA ALA A 209 -13.92 0.25 6.49
C ALA A 209 -13.27 0.38 5.11
N LEU A 210 -14.05 0.18 4.04
CA LEU A 210 -13.58 0.32 2.66
C LEU A 210 -13.17 1.76 2.34
N ALA A 211 -14.02 2.74 2.65
CA ALA A 211 -13.72 4.14 2.39
C ALA A 211 -12.57 4.68 3.27
N PHE A 212 -12.45 4.19 4.51
CA PHE A 212 -11.28 4.46 5.36
C PHE A 212 -9.99 3.92 4.73
N ALA A 213 -10.00 2.67 4.26
CA ALA A 213 -8.83 2.05 3.62
C ALA A 213 -8.42 2.83 2.36
N ALA A 214 -9.40 3.27 1.55
CA ALA A 214 -9.15 4.10 0.39
C ALA A 214 -8.54 5.46 0.77
N GLY A 215 -9.09 6.13 1.78
CA GLY A 215 -8.55 7.40 2.26
C GLY A 215 -7.11 7.26 2.78
N ALA A 216 -6.85 6.22 3.56
CA ALA A 216 -5.50 5.89 4.00
C ALA A 216 -4.54 5.75 2.81
N MET A 217 -4.90 4.93 1.81
CA MET A 217 -4.10 4.69 0.61
C MET A 217 -3.88 5.96 -0.24
N LEU A 218 -4.91 6.79 -0.41
CA LEU A 218 -4.81 8.07 -1.13
C LEU A 218 -3.83 9.05 -0.49
N TYR A 219 -3.77 9.10 0.84
CA TYR A 219 -2.77 9.91 1.54
C TYR A 219 -1.35 9.47 1.18
N VAL A 220 -1.08 8.16 1.22
CA VAL A 220 0.25 7.57 0.91
C VAL A 220 0.70 7.93 -0.50
N ILE A 221 -0.16 7.68 -1.49
CA ILE A 221 0.12 7.94 -2.90
C ILE A 221 0.51 9.41 -3.08
N SER A 222 -0.28 10.32 -2.49
CA SER A 222 -0.10 11.76 -2.64
C SER A 222 1.10 12.30 -1.87
N HIS A 223 1.29 11.89 -0.63
CA HIS A 223 2.29 12.47 0.26
C HIS A 223 3.68 11.87 0.05
N GLU A 224 3.76 10.62 -0.43
CA GLU A 224 5.02 9.87 -0.46
C GLU A 224 5.39 9.37 -1.85
N ILE A 225 4.59 8.49 -2.46
CA ILE A 225 5.02 7.74 -3.65
C ILE A 225 5.16 8.66 -4.88
N ILE A 226 4.16 9.52 -5.13
CA ILE A 226 4.22 10.46 -6.26
C ILE A 226 5.39 11.44 -6.07
N PRO A 227 5.56 12.12 -4.91
CA PRO A 227 6.71 12.97 -4.68
C PRO A 227 8.05 12.24 -4.87
N GLU A 228 8.23 11.04 -4.30
CA GLU A 228 9.48 10.28 -4.35
C GLU A 228 9.91 9.93 -5.78
N THR A 229 8.97 9.46 -6.60
CA THR A 229 9.23 9.12 -8.01
C THR A 229 9.70 10.32 -8.85
N HIS A 230 9.35 11.55 -8.43
CA HIS A 230 9.69 12.78 -9.16
C HIS A 230 11.01 13.42 -8.69
N ARG A 231 11.67 12.88 -7.66
CA ARG A 231 12.92 13.45 -7.10
C ARG A 231 14.16 13.13 -7.92
N SER A 232 14.15 12.03 -8.67
CA SER A 232 15.34 11.44 -9.29
C SER A 232 15.53 11.81 -10.77
N GLY A 233 14.68 12.69 -11.32
CA GLY A 233 14.80 13.17 -12.72
C GLY A 233 14.25 12.22 -13.79
N HIS A 234 13.57 11.14 -13.40
CA HIS A 234 12.93 10.18 -14.31
C HIS A 234 11.40 10.32 -14.34
N GLN A 235 10.90 11.56 -14.32
CA GLN A 235 9.47 11.84 -14.21
C GLN A 235 8.66 11.16 -15.34
N LYS A 236 9.19 11.15 -16.57
CA LYS A 236 8.51 10.50 -17.71
C LYS A 236 8.31 9.00 -17.47
N GLN A 237 9.31 8.31 -16.92
CA GLN A 237 9.25 6.89 -16.63
C GLN A 237 8.29 6.60 -15.47
N ALA A 238 8.31 7.44 -14.43
CA ALA A 238 7.36 7.38 -13.33
C ALA A 238 5.91 7.57 -13.80
N THR A 239 5.64 8.60 -14.62
CA THR A 239 4.31 8.84 -15.19
C THR A 239 3.85 7.70 -16.08
N PHE A 240 4.75 7.14 -16.90
CA PHE A 240 4.42 5.96 -17.72
C PHE A 240 4.09 4.74 -16.87
N GLY A 241 4.89 4.48 -15.83
CA GLY A 241 4.61 3.43 -14.84
C GLY A 241 3.22 3.62 -14.22
N LEU A 242 2.91 4.83 -13.74
CA LEU A 242 1.62 5.17 -13.14
C LEU A 242 0.46 4.91 -14.09
N ALA A 243 0.57 5.34 -15.36
CA ALA A 243 -0.48 5.08 -16.34
C ALA A 243 -0.70 3.58 -16.58
N VAL A 244 0.38 2.80 -16.71
CA VAL A 244 0.29 1.35 -16.91
C VAL A 244 -0.29 0.66 -15.68
N GLY A 245 0.16 1.01 -14.48
CA GLY A 245 -0.33 0.45 -13.23
C GLY A 245 -1.82 0.71 -13.03
N LEU A 246 -2.26 1.94 -13.30
CA LEU A 246 -3.67 2.33 -13.22
C LEU A 246 -4.54 1.52 -14.18
N VAL A 247 -4.15 1.44 -15.46
CA VAL A 247 -4.94 0.73 -16.48
C VAL A 247 -4.96 -0.77 -16.23
N LEU A 248 -3.82 -1.34 -15.81
CA LEU A 248 -3.74 -2.75 -15.49
C LEU A 248 -4.62 -3.09 -14.28
N MET A 249 -4.56 -2.30 -13.21
CA MET A 249 -5.38 -2.54 -12.03
C MET A 249 -6.87 -2.39 -12.35
N LEU A 250 -7.26 -1.37 -13.13
CA LEU A 250 -8.64 -1.23 -13.60
C LEU A 250 -9.09 -2.47 -14.40
N PHE A 251 -8.23 -2.99 -15.28
CA PHE A 251 -8.53 -4.21 -16.02
C PHE A 251 -8.71 -5.41 -15.08
N LEU A 252 -7.84 -5.55 -14.08
CA LEU A 252 -7.91 -6.65 -13.10
C LEU A 252 -9.17 -6.56 -12.24
N ASP A 253 -9.54 -5.37 -11.79
CA ASP A 253 -10.76 -5.10 -11.04
C ASP A 253 -11.99 -5.55 -11.84
N VAL A 254 -12.17 -5.02 -13.05
CA VAL A 254 -13.31 -5.36 -13.93
C VAL A 254 -13.32 -6.85 -14.33
N TRP A 255 -12.16 -7.48 -14.50
CA TRP A 255 -12.07 -8.88 -14.91
C TRP A 255 -12.31 -9.85 -13.76
N LEU A 256 -11.82 -9.53 -12.55
CA LEU A 256 -11.82 -10.44 -11.41
C LEU A 256 -12.99 -10.24 -10.45
N GLY A 257 -13.67 -9.08 -10.46
CA GLY A 257 -14.88 -8.86 -9.66
C GLY A 257 -15.09 -7.42 -9.23
#